data_AF-A0A7S0Q9V5-F1
#
_entry.id   AF-A0A7S0Q9V5-F1
#
_cell.length_a   1.000
_cell.length_b   1.000
_cell.length_c   1.000
_cell.angle_alpha   90.00
_cell.angle_beta   90.00
_cell.angle_gamma   90.00
#
_symmetry.space_group_name_H-M   'P 1'
#
loop_
_entity.id
_entity.type
_entity.pdbx_description
1 polymer ?
#
loop_
_entity_poly.entity_id
_entity_poly.type
_entity_poly.pdbx_seq_one_letter_code
_entity_poly.pdbx_strand_id
1 'polypeptide(L)'
;MSSNQMLTLLMLVSIQQCISFYPSVIGPRETAGLRSDRSAMTGWKSDLISSHFSSSHLSRFPSISHRTKQSKSLSSTVMMAGNILDEIITRKKAEVEAMKANPPAAVSEWVQKMGTIKPKNAFLRAIKKPKGTTAIVTQIKAKTPAVERLCSVVDPAVLGVHHYEAGASAIAVCTDETAYGFNYDTLRAIVKSQNAYRGNYPGPLPVMAFDFFL
;
A
#
# COMPACT_ATOMS: atom_id res chain seq x y z
N MET A 1 1.01 0.65 -27.16
CA MET A 1 0.60 -0.19 -26.03
C MET A 1 -0.52 0.53 -25.28
N SER A 2 -1.69 -0.08 -25.10
CA SER A 2 -2.81 0.57 -24.40
C SER A 2 -2.60 0.51 -22.88
N SER A 3 -3.10 1.52 -22.13
CA SER A 3 -2.98 1.61 -20.67
C SER A 3 -3.39 0.35 -19.91
N ASN A 4 -4.27 -0.48 -20.48
CA ASN A 4 -4.71 -1.73 -19.87
C ASN A 4 -3.64 -2.82 -19.89
N GLN A 5 -2.71 -2.80 -20.86
CA GLN A 5 -1.58 -3.73 -20.88
C GLN A 5 -0.50 -3.34 -19.85
N MET A 6 -0.42 -2.06 -19.49
CA MET A 6 0.53 -1.55 -18.49
C MET A 6 0.07 -1.86 -17.05
N LEU A 7 -1.23 -1.83 -16.78
CA LEU A 7 -1.81 -2.17 -15.47
C LEU A 7 -1.70 -3.67 -15.14
N THR A 8 -1.86 -4.55 -16.12
CA THR A 8 -1.67 -6.00 -15.92
C THR A 8 -0.20 -6.35 -15.68
N LEU A 9 0.73 -5.64 -16.34
CA LEU A 9 2.17 -5.79 -16.11
C LEU A 9 2.60 -5.24 -14.73
N LEU A 10 2.02 -4.13 -14.26
CA LEU A 10 2.28 -3.60 -12.91
C LEU A 10 1.75 -4.54 -11.81
N MET A 11 0.59 -5.17 -12.01
CA MET A 11 0.05 -6.18 -11.09
C MET A 11 0.95 -7.43 -11.01
N LEU A 12 1.50 -7.91 -12.13
CA LEU A 12 2.37 -9.07 -12.16
C LEU A 12 3.77 -8.79 -11.56
N VAL A 13 4.31 -7.59 -11.74
CA VAL A 13 5.59 -7.20 -11.11
C VAL A 13 5.45 -7.10 -9.57
N SER A 14 4.30 -6.65 -9.07
CA SER A 14 4.05 -6.59 -7.62
C SER A 14 3.90 -7.97 -6.98
N ILE A 15 3.39 -8.97 -7.71
CA ILE A 15 3.26 -10.36 -7.22
C ILE A 15 4.62 -11.06 -7.25
N GLN A 16 5.45 -10.81 -8.26
CA GLN A 16 6.78 -11.42 -8.37
C GLN A 16 7.76 -10.91 -7.30
N GLN A 17 7.65 -9.64 -6.88
CA GLN A 17 8.48 -9.08 -5.80
C GLN A 17 8.14 -9.65 -4.42
N CYS A 18 6.89 -10.08 -4.19
CA CYS A 18 6.50 -10.75 -2.94
C CYS A 18 7.05 -12.18 -2.81
N ILE A 19 7.32 -12.86 -3.93
CA ILE A 19 7.78 -14.27 -3.92
C ILE A 19 9.31 -14.35 -3.84
N SER A 20 10.05 -13.40 -4.43
CA SER A 20 11.52 -13.46 -4.47
C SER A 20 12.25 -12.88 -3.24
N PHE A 21 11.55 -12.28 -2.26
CA PHE A 21 12.18 -11.68 -1.07
C PHE A 21 12.13 -12.55 0.19
N TYR A 22 11.92 -13.86 0.04
CA TYR A 22 12.10 -14.85 1.11
C TYR A 22 13.33 -15.73 0.84
N PRO A 23 14.53 -15.39 1.37
CA PRO A 23 15.41 -16.41 1.87
C PRO A 23 14.95 -16.77 3.28
N SER A 24 14.54 -18.02 3.45
CA SER A 24 14.40 -18.72 4.72
C SER A 24 15.60 -18.47 5.62
N VAL A 25 15.41 -17.76 6.74
CA VAL A 25 16.36 -17.73 7.85
C VAL A 25 15.62 -18.12 9.13
N ILE A 26 15.43 -19.43 9.29
CA ILE A 26 15.32 -20.06 10.61
C ILE A 26 16.58 -20.91 10.74
N GLY A 27 17.53 -20.42 11.55
CA GLY A 27 18.70 -21.15 12.00
C GLY A 27 18.85 -20.95 13.50
N PRO A 28 19.28 -21.98 14.26
CA PRO A 28 19.16 -22.00 15.71
C PRO A 28 20.15 -21.06 16.39
N ARG A 29 19.71 -20.59 17.55
CA ARG A 29 20.40 -19.68 18.45
C ARG A 29 21.49 -20.46 19.20
N GLU A 30 22.76 -20.24 18.86
CA GLU A 30 23.90 -20.64 19.70
C GLU A 30 24.71 -19.41 20.14
N THR A 31 24.96 -19.36 21.44
CA THR A 31 25.76 -18.38 22.15
C THR A 31 27.23 -18.77 22.14
N ALA A 32 28.12 -17.93 21.63
CA ALA A 32 29.54 -17.88 22.03
C ALA A 32 30.18 -16.60 21.48
N GLY A 33 31.08 -16.00 22.26
CA GLY A 33 31.56 -14.64 22.06
C GLY A 33 32.83 -14.48 21.21
N LEU A 34 33.28 -13.22 21.28
CA LEU A 34 34.58 -12.65 20.91
C LEU A 34 34.92 -12.38 19.43
N ARG A 35 35.28 -11.09 19.27
CA ARG A 35 36.33 -10.47 18.46
C ARG A 35 35.99 -9.95 17.06
N SER A 36 36.56 -8.76 16.88
CA SER A 36 36.65 -7.89 15.73
C SER A 36 37.25 -8.57 14.50
N ASP A 37 36.73 -8.25 13.31
CA ASP A 37 37.57 -7.67 12.27
C ASP A 37 36.76 -7.00 11.15
N ARG A 38 37.24 -5.82 10.74
CA ARG A 38 36.86 -5.13 9.51
C ARG A 38 37.74 -5.69 8.40
N SER A 39 37.15 -6.27 7.34
CA SER A 39 37.69 -6.24 5.98
C SER A 39 36.80 -7.05 5.04
N ALA A 40 36.75 -6.61 3.77
CA ALA A 40 36.19 -7.28 2.59
C ALA A 40 34.65 -7.24 2.49
N MET A 41 34.01 -6.88 1.38
CA MET A 41 34.38 -7.05 -0.02
C MET A 41 33.86 -5.88 -0.88
N THR A 42 34.79 -5.15 -1.49
CA THR A 42 34.61 -4.47 -2.77
C THR A 42 34.80 -5.49 -3.89
N GLY A 43 33.90 -5.58 -4.86
CA GLY A 43 34.20 -6.33 -6.07
C GLY A 43 33.01 -6.77 -6.91
N TRP A 44 32.34 -5.83 -7.58
CA TRP A 44 31.56 -6.16 -8.78
C TRP A 44 32.20 -5.43 -9.97
N LYS A 45 33.00 -6.20 -10.73
CA LYS A 45 33.58 -5.80 -12.00
C LYS A 45 32.48 -5.83 -13.06
N SER A 46 32.33 -4.71 -13.74
CA SER A 46 31.71 -4.55 -15.05
C SER A 46 32.56 -5.26 -16.10
N ASP A 47 31.97 -6.16 -16.89
CA ASP A 47 32.56 -6.59 -18.16
C ASP A 47 31.52 -7.16 -19.14
N LEU A 48 31.56 -6.61 -20.36
CA LEU A 48 31.02 -7.08 -21.65
C LEU A 48 29.49 -7.26 -21.76
N ILE A 49 28.81 -6.67 -22.75
CA ILE A 49 28.90 -7.02 -24.17
C ILE A 49 28.71 -5.76 -25.05
N SER A 50 29.71 -5.51 -25.89
CA SER A 50 29.64 -4.69 -27.09
C SER A 50 29.45 -5.63 -28.28
N SER A 51 28.40 -5.45 -29.07
CA SER A 51 28.38 -5.95 -30.44
C SER A 51 27.52 -5.04 -31.32
N HIS A 52 28.14 -4.68 -32.45
CA HIS A 52 27.66 -3.84 -33.53
C HIS A 52 26.26 -4.24 -34.04
N PHE A 53 25.39 -3.26 -34.27
CA PHE A 53 24.19 -3.45 -35.09
C PHE A 53 24.23 -2.49 -36.29
N SER A 54 24.39 -3.11 -37.46
CA SER A 54 24.52 -2.45 -38.77
C SER A 54 23.14 -2.04 -39.31
N SER A 55 23.03 -0.78 -39.69
CA SER A 55 21.84 -0.16 -40.27
C SER A 55 21.70 -0.48 -41.76
N SER A 56 20.89 -1.48 -42.12
CA SER A 56 20.26 -1.55 -43.44
C SER A 56 19.17 -2.62 -43.46
N HIS A 57 17.91 -2.19 -43.49
CA HIS A 57 16.77 -2.80 -44.22
C HIS A 57 15.46 -2.16 -43.75
N LEU A 58 15.16 -0.99 -44.30
CA LEU A 58 13.80 -0.47 -44.34
C LEU A 58 13.09 -1.12 -45.52
N SER A 59 12.21 -2.10 -45.28
CA SER A 59 11.11 -2.34 -46.21
C SER A 59 9.88 -2.94 -45.51
N ARG A 60 8.74 -2.31 -45.82
CA ARG A 60 7.38 -2.86 -45.88
C ARG A 60 6.72 -3.30 -44.55
N PHE A 61 6.06 -2.35 -43.90
CA PHE A 61 4.90 -2.64 -43.05
C PHE A 61 3.65 -2.90 -43.91
N PRO A 62 2.94 -4.04 -43.75
CA PRO A 62 1.62 -4.21 -44.34
C PRO A 62 0.58 -3.41 -43.55
N SER A 63 -0.36 -2.78 -44.26
CA SER A 63 -1.47 -2.04 -43.67
C SER A 63 -2.43 -2.99 -42.94
N ILE A 64 -2.52 -2.83 -41.62
CA ILE A 64 -3.50 -3.55 -40.79
C ILE A 64 -4.82 -2.78 -40.90
N SER A 65 -5.81 -3.38 -41.57
CA SER A 65 -7.17 -2.85 -41.60
C SER A 65 -7.82 -3.03 -40.21
N HIS A 66 -8.28 -1.93 -39.63
CA HIS A 66 -9.02 -1.93 -38.37
C HIS A 66 -10.39 -2.58 -38.56
N ARG A 67 -10.50 -3.89 -38.33
CA ARG A 67 -11.78 -4.56 -38.06
C ARG A 67 -12.16 -4.30 -36.60
N THR A 68 -13.00 -3.29 -36.37
CA THR A 68 -13.63 -3.01 -35.08
C THR A 68 -14.60 -4.14 -34.71
N LYS A 69 -14.11 -5.16 -34.00
CA LYS A 69 -14.99 -6.02 -33.21
C LYS A 69 -15.49 -5.19 -32.03
N GLN A 70 -16.78 -4.85 -32.05
CA GLN A 70 -17.49 -4.24 -30.93
C GLN A 70 -17.21 -5.02 -29.65
N SER A 71 -16.49 -4.38 -28.73
CA SER A 71 -16.22 -4.88 -27.40
C SER A 71 -17.51 -4.82 -26.56
N LYS A 72 -18.31 -5.89 -26.60
CA LYS A 72 -19.45 -6.08 -25.70
C LYS A 72 -19.04 -6.42 -24.26
N SER A 73 -17.76 -6.68 -23.97
CA SER A 73 -17.31 -7.12 -22.64
C SER A 73 -16.89 -5.98 -21.68
N LEU A 74 -16.82 -4.74 -22.15
CA LEU A 74 -16.48 -3.57 -21.31
C LEU A 74 -17.70 -3.01 -20.56
N SER A 75 -18.92 -3.37 -20.98
CA SER A 75 -20.16 -2.84 -20.40
C SER A 75 -20.51 -3.49 -19.05
N SER A 76 -20.26 -4.79 -18.88
CA SER A 76 -20.61 -5.51 -17.65
C SER A 76 -19.75 -5.09 -16.44
N THR A 77 -18.46 -4.82 -16.64
CA THR A 77 -17.56 -4.43 -15.55
C THR A 77 -17.83 -3.02 -15.03
N VAL A 78 -18.21 -2.10 -15.91
CA VAL A 78 -18.53 -0.71 -15.53
C VAL A 78 -19.89 -0.61 -14.84
N MET A 79 -20.88 -1.40 -15.27
CA MET A 79 -22.20 -1.45 -14.62
C MET A 79 -22.14 -2.06 -13.21
N MET A 80 -21.23 -3.02 -12.96
CA MET A 80 -21.03 -3.62 -11.63
C MET A 80 -20.31 -2.68 -10.66
N ALA A 81 -19.41 -1.82 -11.15
CA ALA A 81 -18.70 -0.85 -10.31
C ALA A 81 -19.62 0.25 -9.75
N GLY A 82 -20.65 0.67 -10.50
CA GLY A 82 -21.70 1.54 -10.00
C GLY A 82 -22.46 0.91 -8.83
N ASN A 83 -22.77 -0.39 -8.93
CA ASN A 83 -23.52 -1.10 -7.89
C ASN A 83 -22.71 -1.33 -6.60
N ILE A 84 -21.42 -1.68 -6.69
CA ILE A 84 -20.61 -1.99 -5.51
C ILE A 84 -20.40 -0.77 -4.59
N LEU A 85 -20.17 0.41 -5.17
CA LEU A 85 -20.01 1.62 -4.37
C LEU A 85 -21.33 2.00 -3.66
N ASP A 86 -22.45 1.87 -4.36
CA ASP A 86 -23.78 2.13 -3.79
C ASP A 86 -24.12 1.16 -2.66
N GLU A 87 -23.78 -0.12 -2.81
CA GLU A 87 -23.89 -1.14 -1.75
C GLU A 87 -23.05 -0.77 -0.52
N ILE A 88 -21.79 -0.37 -0.73
CA ILE A 88 -20.89 0.06 0.34
C ILE A 88 -21.44 1.29 1.06
N ILE A 89 -21.89 2.32 0.31
CA ILE A 89 -22.45 3.54 0.89
C ILE A 89 -23.74 3.24 1.67
N THR A 90 -24.62 2.40 1.13
CA THR A 90 -25.88 2.03 1.79
C THR A 90 -25.63 1.34 3.12
N ARG A 91 -24.71 0.38 3.16
CA ARG A 91 -24.28 -0.28 4.40
C ARG A 91 -23.63 0.72 5.36
N LYS A 92 -22.71 1.56 4.89
CA LYS A 92 -22.01 2.53 5.74
C LYS A 92 -22.98 3.52 6.40
N LYS A 93 -24.02 3.96 5.68
CA LYS A 93 -25.09 4.79 6.27
C LYS A 93 -25.77 4.07 7.43
N ALA A 94 -26.15 2.80 7.25
CA ALA A 94 -26.78 2.01 8.31
C ALA A 94 -25.84 1.83 9.52
N GLU A 95 -24.54 1.57 9.29
CA GLU A 95 -23.52 1.51 10.36
C GLU A 95 -23.42 2.81 11.14
N VAL A 96 -23.35 3.94 10.43
CA VAL A 96 -23.25 5.27 11.04
C VAL A 96 -24.51 5.60 11.84
N GLU A 97 -25.71 5.32 11.32
CA GLU A 97 -26.96 5.55 12.05
C GLU A 97 -27.06 4.67 13.31
N ALA A 98 -26.62 3.41 13.24
CA ALA A 98 -26.54 2.55 14.41
C ALA A 98 -25.56 3.09 15.47
N MET A 99 -24.40 3.60 15.05
CA MET A 99 -23.41 4.24 15.94
C MET A 99 -23.91 5.57 16.52
N LYS A 100 -24.70 6.35 15.78
CA LYS A 100 -25.33 7.57 16.29
C LYS A 100 -26.43 7.28 17.30
N ALA A 101 -27.20 6.21 17.09
CA ALA A 101 -28.27 5.78 18.00
C ALA A 101 -27.71 5.22 19.32
N ASN A 102 -26.56 4.55 19.28
CA ASN A 102 -25.86 4.03 20.46
C ASN A 102 -24.38 4.46 20.46
N PRO A 103 -24.09 5.74 20.74
CA PRO A 103 -22.73 6.24 20.72
C PRO A 103 -21.94 5.60 21.86
N PRO A 104 -20.71 5.13 21.61
CA PRO A 104 -19.83 4.66 22.67
C PRO A 104 -19.66 5.72 23.76
N ALA A 105 -19.62 5.32 25.04
CA ALA A 105 -19.53 6.23 26.18
C ALA A 105 -18.35 7.22 26.07
N ALA A 106 -17.26 6.82 25.42
CA ALA A 106 -16.09 7.66 25.19
C ALA A 106 -16.33 8.82 24.21
N VAL A 107 -17.36 8.76 23.34
CA VAL A 107 -17.60 9.77 22.30
C VAL A 107 -17.85 11.15 22.91
N SER A 108 -18.65 11.24 23.97
CA SER A 108 -18.95 12.52 24.63
C SER A 108 -17.69 13.18 25.19
N GLU A 109 -16.82 12.41 25.84
CA GLU A 109 -15.52 12.89 26.31
C GLU A 109 -14.61 13.33 25.15
N TRP A 110 -14.60 12.58 24.04
CA TRP A 110 -13.80 12.91 22.87
C TRP A 110 -14.27 14.21 22.21
N VAL A 111 -15.58 14.42 22.08
CA VAL A 111 -16.15 15.66 21.53
C VAL A 111 -15.75 16.87 22.38
N GLN A 112 -15.78 16.75 23.71
CA GLN A 112 -15.32 17.81 24.61
C GLN A 112 -13.82 18.10 24.45
N LYS A 113 -13.00 17.04 24.28
CA LYS A 113 -11.55 17.18 24.08
C LYS A 113 -11.20 17.74 22.70
N MET A 114 -11.97 17.43 21.66
CA MET A 114 -11.69 17.83 20.25
C MET A 114 -11.58 19.35 20.06
N GLY A 115 -12.35 20.15 20.78
CA GLY A 115 -12.26 21.61 20.74
C GLY A 115 -10.91 22.19 21.19
N THR A 116 -10.08 21.38 21.85
CA THR A 116 -8.74 21.77 22.34
C THR A 116 -7.59 21.19 21.53
N ILE A 117 -7.86 20.25 20.62
CA ILE A 117 -6.82 19.55 19.86
C ILE A 117 -6.42 20.39 18.64
N LYS A 118 -5.20 20.94 18.66
CA LYS A 118 -4.63 21.58 17.46
C LYS A 118 -4.49 20.54 16.33
N PRO A 119 -4.91 20.87 15.09
CA PRO A 119 -4.78 19.95 13.97
C PRO A 119 -3.30 19.62 13.72
N LYS A 120 -2.99 18.32 13.70
CA LYS A 120 -1.63 17.84 13.46
C LYS A 120 -1.38 17.77 11.95
N ASN A 121 -0.61 18.72 11.43
CA ASN A 121 -0.17 18.74 10.03
C ASN A 121 0.90 17.69 9.70
N ALA A 122 1.05 16.64 10.52
CA ALA A 122 2.11 15.64 10.39
C ALA A 122 2.00 14.88 9.05
N PHE A 123 0.78 14.48 8.67
CA PHE A 123 0.54 13.79 7.40
C PHE A 123 0.92 14.67 6.20
N LEU A 124 0.40 15.90 6.16
CA LEU A 124 0.69 16.85 5.09
C LEU A 124 2.19 17.15 4.96
N ARG A 125 2.89 17.31 6.10
CA ARG A 125 4.34 17.51 6.13
C ARG A 125 5.12 16.30 5.61
N ALA A 126 4.65 15.09 5.89
CA ALA A 126 5.34 13.89 5.44
C ALA A 126 5.23 13.67 3.93
N ILE A 127 4.11 14.05 3.31
CA ILE A 127 3.92 13.92 1.86
C ILE A 127 4.46 15.11 1.05
N LYS A 128 4.57 16.31 1.65
CA LYS A 128 5.19 17.47 1.02
C LYS A 128 6.73 17.35 1.05
N LYS A 129 7.28 16.64 0.08
CA LYS A 129 8.73 16.49 -0.14
C LYS A 129 9.25 17.52 -1.16
N PRO A 130 10.58 17.80 -1.18
CA PRO A 130 11.19 18.66 -2.20
C PRO A 130 10.91 18.17 -3.63
N LYS A 131 10.97 19.08 -4.60
CA LYS A 131 10.86 18.74 -6.03
C LYS A 131 11.90 17.68 -6.40
N GLY A 132 11.51 16.72 -7.23
CA GLY A 132 12.36 15.59 -7.61
C GLY A 132 12.37 14.43 -6.60
N THR A 133 11.65 14.53 -5.48
CA THR A 133 11.45 13.43 -4.54
C THR A 133 10.03 12.87 -4.64
N THR A 134 9.90 11.55 -4.67
CA THR A 134 8.59 10.87 -4.61
C THR A 134 8.22 10.60 -3.16
N ALA A 135 7.02 11.03 -2.74
CA ALA A 135 6.44 10.62 -1.47
C ALA A 135 5.55 9.39 -1.67
N ILE A 136 5.77 8.34 -0.88
CA ILE A 136 5.00 7.10 -0.97
C ILE A 136 4.01 7.05 0.20
N VAL A 137 2.72 7.04 -0.10
CA VAL A 137 1.68 6.69 0.89
C VAL A 137 1.31 5.24 0.64
N THR A 138 1.60 4.41 1.62
CA THR A 138 1.31 2.97 1.53
C THR A 138 -0.10 2.69 2.02
N GLN A 139 -0.77 1.71 1.41
CA GLN A 139 -2.14 1.34 1.78
C GLN A 139 -2.17 -0.08 2.32
N ILE A 140 -2.75 -0.23 3.51
CA ILE A 140 -2.92 -1.52 4.17
C ILE A 140 -4.36 -1.98 4.00
N LYS A 141 -4.54 -3.13 3.31
CA LYS A 141 -5.82 -3.79 3.03
C LYS A 141 -5.65 -5.31 3.05
N ALA A 142 -6.57 -6.03 3.69
CA ALA A 142 -6.56 -7.49 3.71
C ALA A 142 -7.30 -8.07 2.50
N LYS A 143 -8.29 -7.34 1.99
CA LYS A 143 -9.10 -7.68 0.83
C LYS A 143 -9.56 -6.44 0.06
N THR A 144 -10.24 -6.65 -1.05
CA THR A 144 -10.99 -5.63 -1.79
C THR A 144 -12.34 -6.21 -2.22
N PRO A 145 -13.31 -5.38 -2.64
CA PRO A 145 -14.57 -5.90 -3.16
C PRO A 145 -14.43 -6.86 -4.36
N ALA A 146 -13.30 -6.78 -5.09
CA ALA A 146 -13.00 -7.66 -6.21
C ALA A 146 -12.15 -8.88 -5.84
N VAL A 147 -11.47 -8.87 -4.67
CA VAL A 147 -10.52 -9.90 -4.26
C VAL A 147 -10.67 -10.18 -2.77
N GLU A 148 -11.23 -11.34 -2.42
CA GLU A 148 -11.56 -11.72 -1.04
C GLU A 148 -10.36 -11.86 -0.10
N ARG A 149 -9.15 -12.13 -0.62
CA ARG A 149 -7.94 -12.23 0.19
C ARG A 149 -6.71 -11.80 -0.61
N LEU A 150 -6.11 -10.69 -0.22
CA LEU A 150 -4.86 -10.19 -0.81
C LEU A 150 -3.61 -10.72 -0.09
N CYS A 151 -3.74 -10.99 1.21
CA CYS A 151 -2.64 -11.47 2.03
C CYS A 151 -3.18 -12.32 3.19
N SER A 152 -2.39 -13.29 3.66
CA SER A 152 -2.62 -13.86 4.98
C SER A 152 -2.35 -12.77 6.02
N VAL A 153 -3.33 -12.48 6.88
CA VAL A 153 -3.23 -11.37 7.83
C VAL A 153 -1.99 -11.53 8.69
N VAL A 154 -1.02 -10.64 8.46
CA VAL A 154 0.16 -10.44 9.30
C VAL A 154 -0.26 -9.51 10.45
N ASP A 155 0.32 -9.70 11.63
CA ASP A 155 0.11 -8.81 12.78
C ASP A 155 0.17 -7.32 12.35
N PRO A 156 -0.86 -6.51 12.63
CA PRO A 156 -0.88 -5.09 12.27
C PRO A 156 0.35 -4.31 12.73
N ALA A 157 0.91 -4.67 13.89
CA ALA A 157 2.12 -4.00 14.39
C ALA A 157 3.32 -4.25 13.46
N VAL A 158 3.50 -5.51 13.03
CA VAL A 158 4.52 -5.95 12.08
C VAL A 158 4.33 -5.28 10.71
N LEU A 159 3.09 -5.19 10.23
CA LEU A 159 2.80 -4.42 9.01
C LEU A 159 3.27 -2.98 9.13
N GLY A 160 2.96 -2.30 10.25
CA GLY A 160 3.42 -0.93 10.47
C GLY A 160 4.96 -0.78 10.39
N VAL A 161 5.69 -1.72 10.99
CA VAL A 161 7.16 -1.75 10.96
C VAL A 161 7.68 -1.90 9.53
N HIS A 162 7.15 -2.86 8.77
CA HIS A 162 7.59 -3.08 7.39
C HIS A 162 7.39 -1.85 6.49
N HIS A 163 6.27 -1.13 6.65
CA HIS A 163 6.04 0.10 5.88
C HIS A 163 7.00 1.23 6.27
N TYR A 164 7.39 1.31 7.55
CA TYR A 164 8.43 2.22 8.00
C TYR A 164 9.80 1.87 7.39
N GLU A 165 10.20 0.60 7.46
CA GLU A 165 11.48 0.11 6.93
C GLU A 165 11.58 0.21 5.40
N ALA A 166 10.46 0.03 4.69
CA ALA A 166 10.37 0.21 3.25
C ALA A 166 10.49 1.68 2.79
N GLY A 167 10.60 2.63 3.72
CA GLY A 167 10.79 4.05 3.41
C GLY A 167 9.50 4.77 2.99
N ALA A 168 8.33 4.30 3.45
CA ALA A 168 7.09 5.02 3.21
C ALA A 168 7.12 6.41 3.84
N SER A 169 6.44 7.37 3.21
CA SER A 169 6.22 8.70 3.80
C SER A 169 5.05 8.69 4.78
N ALA A 170 4.03 7.86 4.54
CA ALA A 170 2.85 7.76 5.39
C ALA A 170 2.14 6.41 5.17
N ILE A 171 1.22 6.08 6.08
CA ILE A 171 0.40 4.87 6.03
C ILE A 171 -1.07 5.25 5.97
N ALA A 172 -1.82 4.64 5.05
CA ALA A 172 -3.26 4.67 4.95
C ALA A 172 -3.82 3.29 5.31
N VAL A 173 -4.56 3.19 6.40
CA VAL A 173 -5.14 1.92 6.86
C VAL A 173 -6.60 1.89 6.45
N CYS A 174 -7.00 0.90 5.65
CA CYS A 174 -8.41 0.72 5.33
C CYS A 174 -9.17 0.26 6.57
N THR A 175 -10.19 1.01 7.02
CA THR A 175 -10.92 0.71 8.28
C THR A 175 -12.34 0.18 8.08
N ASP A 176 -12.78 0.02 6.83
CA ASP A 176 -14.02 -0.69 6.51
C ASP A 176 -13.78 -2.21 6.48
N GLU A 177 -14.29 -2.90 7.50
CA GLU A 177 -14.06 -4.33 7.69
C GLU A 177 -14.69 -5.17 6.58
N THR A 178 -15.90 -4.82 6.14
CA THR A 178 -16.61 -5.55 5.10
C THR A 178 -15.94 -5.44 3.73
N ALA A 179 -15.47 -4.25 3.35
CA ALA A 179 -14.87 -3.99 2.04
C ALA A 179 -13.37 -4.33 1.99
N TYR A 180 -12.64 -4.15 3.10
CA TYR A 180 -11.17 -4.21 3.11
C TYR A 180 -10.58 -5.17 4.16
N GLY A 181 -11.39 -5.71 5.06
CA GLY A 181 -10.97 -6.76 6.02
C GLY A 181 -10.14 -6.26 7.20
N PHE A 182 -10.16 -4.95 7.47
CA PHE A 182 -9.51 -4.31 8.61
C PHE A 182 -10.45 -3.30 9.25
N ASN A 183 -10.16 -2.93 10.50
CA ASN A 183 -11.01 -2.06 11.29
C ASN A 183 -10.19 -1.03 12.10
N TYR A 184 -10.86 -0.23 12.92
CA TYR A 184 -10.22 0.80 13.73
C TYR A 184 -9.24 0.24 14.79
N ASP A 185 -9.33 -1.04 15.18
CA ASP A 185 -8.33 -1.68 16.04
C ASP A 185 -7.01 -1.89 15.32
N THR A 186 -7.06 -2.27 14.03
CA THR A 186 -5.86 -2.37 13.18
C THR A 186 -5.18 -1.01 13.07
N LEU A 187 -5.96 0.06 12.83
CA LEU A 187 -5.45 1.44 12.80
C LEU A 187 -4.76 1.80 14.14
N ARG A 188 -5.41 1.52 15.28
CA ARG A 188 -4.85 1.78 16.61
C ARG A 188 -3.54 1.03 16.84
N ALA A 189 -3.47 -0.24 16.45
CA ALA A 189 -2.28 -1.06 16.59
C ALA A 189 -1.10 -0.50 15.77
N ILE A 190 -1.35 -0.07 14.54
CA ILE A 190 -0.33 0.55 13.68
C ILE A 190 0.11 1.91 14.24
N VAL A 191 -0.81 2.75 14.71
CA VAL A 191 -0.45 4.01 15.39
C VAL A 191 0.42 3.73 16.62
N LYS A 192 0.08 2.71 17.40
CA LYS A 192 0.85 2.29 18.58
C LYS A 192 2.26 1.83 18.19
N SER A 193 2.41 1.02 17.15
CA SER A 193 3.73 0.56 16.69
C SER A 193 4.58 1.72 16.18
N GLN A 194 3.98 2.66 15.43
CA GLN A 194 4.70 3.85 14.95
C GLN A 194 5.20 4.73 16.10
N ASN A 195 4.50 4.80 17.22
CA ASN A 195 4.94 5.60 18.37
C ASN A 195 6.30 5.15 18.95
N ALA A 196 6.75 3.92 18.69
CA ALA A 196 8.06 3.44 19.09
C ALA A 196 9.22 4.20 18.40
N TYR A 197 8.97 4.83 17.24
CA TYR A 197 9.97 5.60 16.50
C TYR A 197 10.01 7.09 16.90
N ARG A 198 9.26 7.50 17.93
CA ARG A 198 9.32 8.89 18.43
C ARG A 198 10.71 9.18 18.99
N GLY A 199 11.28 10.31 18.55
CA GLY A 199 12.64 10.71 18.94
C GLY A 199 13.74 10.15 18.03
N ASN A 200 13.42 9.19 17.15
CA ASN A 200 14.35 8.64 16.18
C ASN A 200 14.33 9.44 14.87
N TYR A 201 15.35 9.21 14.03
CA TYR A 201 15.38 9.65 12.65
C TYR A 201 15.50 8.44 11.69
N PRO A 202 14.59 8.29 10.71
CA PRO A 202 13.37 9.07 10.54
C PRO A 202 12.39 8.91 11.72
N GLY A 203 11.51 9.90 11.89
CA GLY A 203 10.48 9.85 12.94
C GLY A 203 9.30 8.93 12.57
N PRO A 204 8.29 8.81 13.44
CA PRO A 204 7.13 7.95 13.19
C PRO A 204 6.40 8.32 11.90
N LEU A 205 5.92 7.31 11.17
CA LEU A 205 5.06 7.57 10.02
C LEU A 205 3.70 8.08 10.48
N PRO A 206 3.18 9.17 9.89
CA PRO A 206 1.81 9.55 10.11
C PRO A 206 0.88 8.49 9.50
N VAL A 207 -0.13 8.11 10.27
CA VAL A 207 -1.11 7.09 9.90
C VAL A 207 -2.47 7.76 9.75
N MET A 208 -3.17 7.48 8.66
CA MET A 208 -4.54 7.94 8.43
C MET A 208 -5.50 6.77 8.30
N ALA A 209 -6.75 6.99 8.71
CA ALA A 209 -7.86 6.11 8.37
C ALA A 209 -8.26 6.35 6.91
N PHE A 210 -8.37 5.27 6.15
CA PHE A 210 -8.94 5.25 4.82
C PHE A 210 -10.30 4.55 4.90
N ASP A 211 -11.36 5.34 4.84
CA ASP A 211 -12.74 4.87 5.03
C ASP A 211 -13.70 5.73 4.20
N PHE A 212 -14.96 5.33 4.21
CA PHE A 212 -16.08 6.09 3.67
C PHE A 212 -16.66 6.98 4.77
N PHE A 213 -16.23 8.25 4.79
CA PHE A 213 -16.75 9.25 5.72
C PHE A 213 -18.05 9.84 5.17
N LEU A 214 -19.16 9.62 5.87
CA LEU A 214 -20.52 10.04 5.49
C LEU A 214 -21.16 10.94 6.56
#